data_AF-L2GUH1-F1
#
_entry.id   AF-L2GUH1-F1
#
_cell.length_a   1.000
_cell.length_b   1.000
_cell.length_c   1.000
_cell.angle_alpha   90.00
_cell.angle_beta   90.00
_cell.angle_gamma   90.00
#
_symmetry.space_group_name_H-M   'P 1'
#
loop_
_entity.id
_entity.type
_entity.pdbx_description
1 polymer ?
#
loop_
_entity_poly.entity_id
_entity_poly.type
_entity_poly.pdbx_seq_one_letter_code
_entity_poly.pdbx_strand_id
1 'polypeptide(L)'
;MHFNSDFESVRILSVTLCADSKITLCAQNKYFEIAYSAGLFDLTLSVGTTLYFTKNMKIKTEPVEGSQNLSSLSIQNMELNEQVMFQDHFEHVKLRNVTMKDSSCIVLNKMCKRLVIENFSGSIDVKNLACLEEVEIRFSMEETADINIIGSVRVDNLCFKNVCRSVNMVQSMLSSFIYIRNLKFESEFIYNSGLTAEAYVNIMKLIPGYENASKKYASFLSSEYPQRCSRQEILFYETANAAVNYILGHILNTLKAATIQKIELASVALSATNYGSLKALNNLQILDIGTKKFSGALFNCLPPNLRLLNISEPSKHIMNENTSYNIADLRRMTRCCNLKVLIINADLVFETCTLSFLPSSVKVLKIYFESMPEEIPQIRDQIAHIRELYIEGNGNLFEDRYCTVMHKTKAAPFVKMLSKCIKFKSLEHFAFISSYVLVEIDPNTLEFTKARHGKSFERVGPIYDEVDACFRV
;
A
#
# COMPACT_ATOMS: atom_id res chain seq x y z
N MET A 1 -16.36 14.50 -38.69
CA MET A 1 -16.32 13.07 -39.11
C MET A 1 -17.22 12.28 -38.17
N HIS A 2 -18.11 11.46 -38.72
CA HIS A 2 -18.94 10.52 -37.96
C HIS A 2 -18.42 9.10 -38.22
N PHE A 3 -18.10 8.37 -37.15
CA PHE A 3 -17.73 6.96 -37.28
C PHE A 3 -18.99 6.12 -37.48
N ASN A 4 -18.94 5.17 -38.43
CA ASN A 4 -20.04 4.24 -38.71
C ASN A 4 -20.37 3.38 -37.46
N SER A 5 -21.62 2.96 -37.32
CA SER A 5 -22.14 2.15 -36.20
C SER A 5 -21.49 0.76 -36.07
N ASP A 6 -20.71 0.34 -37.07
CA ASP A 6 -20.14 -1.01 -37.15
C ASP A 6 -18.85 -1.19 -36.34
N PHE A 7 -18.27 -0.10 -35.79
CA PHE A 7 -17.02 -0.17 -35.03
C PHE A 7 -17.26 -0.11 -33.52
N GLU A 8 -17.05 -1.22 -32.83
CA GLU A 8 -17.07 -1.23 -31.36
C GLU A 8 -15.85 -0.55 -30.74
N SER A 9 -14.70 -0.57 -31.46
CA SER A 9 -13.43 -0.03 -31.02
C SER A 9 -12.88 1.04 -31.96
N VAL A 10 -12.51 2.22 -31.44
CA VAL A 10 -12.00 3.36 -32.24
C VAL A 10 -10.73 3.93 -31.62
N ARG A 11 -9.65 4.06 -32.41
CA ARG A 11 -8.40 4.70 -31.96
C ARG A 11 -8.11 5.94 -32.81
N ILE A 12 -8.01 7.09 -32.15
CA ILE A 12 -7.74 8.39 -32.76
C ILE A 12 -6.44 8.93 -32.17
N LEU A 13 -5.36 8.83 -32.94
CA LEU A 13 -4.02 9.16 -32.49
C LEU A 13 -3.45 10.27 -33.36
N SER A 14 -2.89 11.29 -32.73
CA SER A 14 -2.17 12.36 -33.43
C SER A 14 -3.00 13.12 -34.47
N VAL A 15 -4.33 13.21 -34.28
CA VAL A 15 -5.24 13.92 -35.20
C VAL A 15 -5.39 15.37 -34.76
N THR A 16 -5.23 16.32 -35.69
CA THR A 16 -5.51 17.74 -35.45
C THR A 16 -6.71 18.16 -36.29
N LEU A 17 -7.77 18.63 -35.64
CA LEU A 17 -8.98 19.12 -36.29
C LEU A 17 -8.88 20.63 -36.53
N CYS A 18 -9.49 21.10 -37.61
CA CYS A 18 -9.71 22.54 -37.83
C CYS A 18 -10.73 23.09 -36.82
N ALA A 19 -10.74 24.42 -36.61
CA ALA A 19 -11.56 25.08 -35.58
C ALA A 19 -13.06 24.73 -35.66
N ASP A 20 -13.61 24.61 -36.88
CA ASP A 20 -15.04 24.30 -37.11
C ASP A 20 -15.32 22.80 -37.28
N SER A 21 -14.32 21.95 -37.07
CA SER A 21 -14.44 20.50 -37.23
C SER A 21 -14.58 19.79 -35.90
N LYS A 22 -15.49 18.81 -35.86
CA LYS A 22 -15.73 17.94 -34.72
C LYS A 22 -15.66 16.47 -35.11
N ILE A 23 -15.13 15.65 -34.23
CA ILE A 23 -15.31 14.19 -34.28
C ILE A 23 -16.38 13.81 -33.26
N THR A 24 -17.37 13.02 -33.68
CA THR A 24 -18.43 12.53 -32.79
C THR A 24 -18.35 11.02 -32.69
N LEU A 25 -18.26 10.49 -31.46
CA LEU A 25 -18.39 9.06 -31.21
C LEU A 25 -19.87 8.70 -31.02
N CYS A 26 -20.29 7.56 -31.56
CA CYS A 26 -21.64 7.03 -31.39
C CYS A 26 -21.68 6.02 -30.22
N ALA A 27 -22.89 5.65 -29.79
CA ALA A 27 -23.09 4.74 -28.66
C ALA A 27 -22.48 3.34 -28.87
N GLN A 28 -22.27 2.94 -30.13
CA GLN A 28 -21.63 1.67 -30.48
C GLN A 28 -20.11 1.69 -30.22
N ASN A 29 -19.46 2.86 -30.19
CA ASN A 29 -18.03 2.99 -29.93
C ASN A 29 -17.72 2.85 -28.43
N LYS A 30 -17.95 1.66 -27.86
CA LYS A 30 -17.76 1.39 -26.43
C LYS A 30 -16.30 1.54 -26.01
N TYR A 31 -15.39 1.08 -26.86
CA TYR A 31 -13.95 1.11 -26.61
C TYR A 31 -13.31 2.17 -27.49
N PHE A 32 -12.62 3.12 -26.88
CA PHE A 32 -11.91 4.13 -27.66
C PHE A 32 -10.65 4.61 -26.99
N GLU A 33 -9.72 5.10 -27.80
CA GLU A 33 -8.53 5.81 -27.34
C GLU A 33 -8.39 7.08 -28.16
N ILE A 34 -8.42 8.24 -27.49
CA ILE A 34 -8.06 9.52 -28.09
C ILE A 34 -6.82 10.02 -27.37
N ALA A 35 -5.71 10.13 -28.10
CA ALA A 35 -4.44 10.57 -27.55
C ALA A 35 -3.66 11.40 -28.57
N TYR A 36 -2.81 12.30 -28.07
CA TYR A 36 -1.93 13.15 -28.89
C TYR A 36 -2.66 14.00 -29.93
N SER A 37 -3.97 14.17 -29.77
CA SER A 37 -4.86 14.80 -30.74
C SER A 37 -5.22 16.21 -30.28
N ALA A 38 -5.69 17.06 -31.20
CA ALA A 38 -6.10 18.42 -30.92
C ALA A 38 -7.41 18.76 -31.65
N GLY A 39 -8.30 19.50 -30.97
CA GLY A 39 -9.59 19.92 -31.51
C GLY A 39 -10.79 19.33 -30.76
N LEU A 40 -11.99 19.51 -31.33
CA LEU A 40 -13.25 19.21 -30.63
C LEU A 40 -13.71 17.76 -30.82
N PHE A 41 -13.98 17.07 -29.73
CA PHE A 41 -14.49 15.70 -29.69
C PHE A 41 -15.80 15.65 -28.90
N ASP A 42 -16.88 15.22 -29.54
CA ASP A 42 -18.16 14.97 -28.88
C ASP A 42 -18.18 13.53 -28.35
N LEU A 43 -18.08 13.44 -27.03
CA LEU A 43 -18.09 12.21 -26.26
C LEU A 43 -19.36 12.13 -25.40
N THR A 44 -20.41 12.88 -25.74
CA THR A 44 -21.61 13.01 -24.89
C THR A 44 -22.27 11.66 -24.63
N LEU A 45 -22.32 10.79 -25.66
CA LEU A 45 -22.91 9.45 -25.55
C LEU A 45 -22.06 8.46 -24.73
N SER A 46 -20.77 8.74 -24.55
CA SER A 46 -19.83 7.83 -23.87
C SER A 46 -19.44 8.32 -22.48
N VAL A 47 -19.06 9.60 -22.37
CA VAL A 47 -18.47 10.23 -21.17
C VAL A 47 -19.35 11.37 -20.64
N GLY A 48 -20.43 11.71 -21.34
CA GLY A 48 -21.42 12.69 -20.88
C GLY A 48 -21.11 14.16 -21.21
N THR A 49 -20.06 14.44 -21.99
CA THR A 49 -19.69 15.82 -22.37
C THR A 49 -18.96 15.88 -23.73
N THR A 50 -18.83 17.09 -24.28
CA THR A 50 -17.96 17.41 -25.41
C THR A 50 -16.66 18.02 -24.89
N LEU A 51 -15.51 17.56 -25.38
CA LEU A 51 -14.20 17.98 -24.89
C LEU A 51 -13.36 18.59 -26.02
N TYR A 52 -12.67 19.68 -25.72
CA TYR A 52 -11.63 20.24 -26.59
C TYR A 52 -10.26 19.67 -26.19
N PHE A 53 -9.69 18.82 -27.04
CA PHE A 53 -8.41 18.17 -26.77
C PHE A 53 -7.22 19.06 -27.13
N THR A 54 -6.17 18.95 -26.32
CA THR A 54 -4.80 19.37 -26.64
C THR A 54 -3.88 18.15 -26.75
N LYS A 55 -2.71 18.30 -27.37
CA LYS A 55 -1.80 17.17 -27.69
C LYS A 55 -1.26 16.38 -26.48
N ASN A 56 -1.37 16.92 -25.27
CA ASN A 56 -0.98 16.24 -24.03
C ASN A 56 -2.14 15.45 -23.39
N MET A 57 -3.38 15.70 -23.80
CA MET A 57 -4.57 15.06 -23.26
C MET A 57 -4.72 13.63 -23.78
N LYS A 58 -5.25 12.76 -22.92
CA LYS A 58 -5.58 11.38 -23.28
C LYS A 58 -6.85 10.92 -22.58
N ILE A 59 -7.73 10.28 -23.34
CA ILE A 59 -8.85 9.50 -22.80
C ILE A 59 -8.82 8.10 -23.41
N LYS A 60 -9.17 7.10 -22.60
CA LYS A 60 -9.19 5.71 -23.03
C LYS A 60 -10.30 4.95 -22.33
N THR A 61 -11.02 4.11 -23.07
CA THR A 61 -11.92 3.10 -22.54
C THR A 61 -11.47 1.69 -22.96
N GLU A 62 -11.52 0.74 -22.03
CA GLU A 62 -11.10 -0.65 -22.25
C GLU A 62 -12.10 -1.62 -21.63
N PRO A 63 -12.27 -2.84 -22.18
CA PRO A 63 -13.10 -3.86 -21.54
C PRO A 63 -12.50 -4.28 -20.18
N VAL A 64 -13.37 -4.57 -19.21
CA VAL A 64 -12.96 -5.20 -17.95
C VAL A 64 -12.89 -6.71 -18.15
N GLU A 65 -11.79 -7.34 -17.73
CA GLU A 65 -11.59 -8.78 -17.86
C GLU A 65 -12.72 -9.56 -17.19
N GLY A 66 -13.33 -10.49 -17.92
CA GLY A 66 -14.48 -11.28 -17.43
C GLY A 66 -15.85 -10.60 -17.55
N SER A 67 -15.93 -9.35 -18.03
CA SER A 67 -17.19 -8.65 -18.28
C SER A 67 -17.38 -8.30 -19.75
N GLN A 68 -18.60 -8.52 -20.27
CA GLN A 68 -18.94 -8.19 -21.66
C GLN A 68 -19.48 -6.76 -21.82
N ASN A 69 -19.91 -6.13 -20.72
CA ASN A 69 -20.66 -4.87 -20.75
C ASN A 69 -20.03 -3.76 -19.90
N LEU A 70 -18.98 -4.07 -19.14
CA LEU A 70 -18.34 -3.09 -18.26
C LEU A 70 -16.98 -2.67 -18.83
N SER A 71 -16.70 -1.39 -18.66
CA SER A 71 -15.50 -0.75 -19.17
C SER A 71 -14.70 -0.10 -18.05
N SER A 72 -13.40 0.01 -18.28
CA SER A 72 -12.48 0.87 -17.53
C SER A 72 -12.33 2.18 -18.29
N LEU A 73 -12.46 3.32 -17.60
CA LEU A 73 -12.25 4.67 -18.14
C LEU A 73 -10.98 5.27 -17.54
N SER A 74 -10.07 5.75 -18.39
CA SER A 74 -8.87 6.49 -17.99
C SER A 74 -8.86 7.87 -18.64
N ILE A 75 -8.83 8.92 -17.82
CA ILE A 75 -8.70 10.33 -18.25
C ILE A 75 -7.35 10.87 -17.75
N GLN A 76 -6.58 11.51 -18.64
CA GLN A 76 -5.24 12.00 -18.32
C GLN A 76 -4.93 13.39 -18.88
N ASN A 77 -4.26 14.21 -18.06
CA ASN A 77 -3.74 15.54 -18.39
C ASN A 77 -4.81 16.54 -18.90
N MET A 78 -6.00 16.53 -18.29
CA MET A 78 -7.13 17.35 -18.74
C MET A 78 -7.48 18.46 -17.76
N GLU A 79 -7.88 19.61 -18.30
CA GLU A 79 -8.57 20.65 -17.58
C GLU A 79 -10.04 20.66 -18.04
N LEU A 80 -10.97 20.48 -17.10
CA LEU A 80 -12.39 20.36 -17.35
C LEU A 80 -13.12 21.52 -16.69
N ASN A 81 -13.91 22.26 -17.46
CA ASN A 81 -14.68 23.41 -16.99
C ASN A 81 -16.19 23.13 -16.87
N GLU A 82 -16.61 21.94 -17.28
CA GLU A 82 -17.99 21.51 -17.24
C GLU A 82 -18.14 20.25 -16.38
N GLN A 83 -19.36 20.03 -15.89
CA GLN A 83 -19.70 18.81 -15.18
C GLN A 83 -19.61 17.61 -16.12
N VAL A 84 -18.94 16.55 -15.70
CA VAL A 84 -18.78 15.32 -16.48
C VAL A 84 -19.55 14.20 -15.80
N MET A 85 -20.61 13.72 -16.45
CA MET A 85 -21.44 12.63 -15.92
C MET A 85 -21.13 11.32 -16.65
N PHE A 86 -20.46 10.42 -15.95
CA PHE A 86 -20.13 9.12 -16.52
C PHE A 86 -21.37 8.25 -16.71
N GLN A 87 -21.38 7.49 -17.81
CA GLN A 87 -22.45 6.55 -18.13
C GLN A 87 -22.40 5.30 -17.24
N ASP A 88 -23.53 4.61 -17.08
CA ASP A 88 -23.75 3.44 -16.21
C ASP A 88 -23.09 2.14 -16.73
N HIS A 89 -21.86 2.20 -17.22
CA HIS A 89 -21.09 1.04 -17.66
C HIS A 89 -19.60 1.10 -17.28
N PHE A 90 -19.14 2.17 -16.62
CA PHE A 90 -17.75 2.24 -16.15
C PHE A 90 -17.62 1.67 -14.75
N GLU A 91 -17.06 0.47 -14.65
CA GLU A 91 -16.77 -0.21 -13.39
C GLU A 91 -15.48 0.32 -12.75
N HIS A 92 -14.49 0.68 -13.57
CA HIS A 92 -13.21 1.23 -13.13
C HIS A 92 -13.01 2.64 -13.71
N VAL A 93 -12.66 3.60 -12.86
CA VAL A 93 -12.37 4.97 -13.27
C VAL A 93 -10.98 5.37 -12.77
N LYS A 94 -10.13 5.85 -13.68
CA LYS A 94 -8.81 6.38 -13.39
C LYS A 94 -8.68 7.83 -13.86
N LEU A 95 -8.32 8.72 -12.95
CA LEU A 95 -8.11 10.15 -13.20
C LEU A 95 -6.65 10.47 -12.91
N ARG A 96 -5.92 11.00 -13.90
CA ARG A 96 -4.50 11.36 -13.76
C ARG A 96 -4.20 12.77 -14.24
N ASN A 97 -3.64 13.63 -13.39
CA ASN A 97 -3.35 15.03 -13.75
C ASN A 97 -4.60 15.72 -14.32
N VAL A 98 -5.73 15.63 -13.61
CA VAL A 98 -7.01 16.20 -14.05
C VAL A 98 -7.41 17.32 -13.11
N THR A 99 -7.74 18.48 -13.66
CA THR A 99 -8.15 19.67 -12.91
C THR A 99 -9.57 20.08 -13.32
N MET A 100 -10.45 20.27 -12.34
CA MET A 100 -11.78 20.83 -12.54
C MET A 100 -11.77 22.35 -12.29
N LYS A 101 -12.41 23.13 -13.17
CA LYS A 101 -12.58 24.59 -13.06
C LYS A 101 -14.02 24.94 -12.70
N ASP A 102 -14.25 26.19 -12.30
CA ASP A 102 -15.59 26.79 -12.16
C ASP A 102 -16.57 26.02 -11.28
N SER A 103 -16.05 25.37 -10.22
CA SER A 103 -16.82 24.49 -9.32
C SER A 103 -17.48 23.28 -10.01
N SER A 104 -17.04 22.93 -11.22
CA SER A 104 -17.46 21.72 -11.91
C SER A 104 -16.99 20.46 -11.16
N CYS A 105 -17.68 19.34 -11.43
CA CYS A 105 -17.37 18.07 -10.80
C CYS A 105 -17.46 16.90 -11.79
N ILE A 106 -16.81 15.80 -11.43
CA ILE A 106 -17.00 14.50 -12.08
C ILE A 106 -18.06 13.74 -11.28
N VAL A 107 -19.14 13.33 -11.93
CA VAL A 107 -20.17 12.48 -11.32
C VAL A 107 -19.91 11.04 -11.68
N LEU A 108 -19.64 10.22 -10.66
CA LEU A 108 -19.48 8.78 -10.85
C LEU A 108 -20.82 8.10 -11.07
N ASN A 109 -20.83 7.12 -11.97
CA ASN A 109 -21.99 6.29 -12.28
C ASN A 109 -22.17 5.20 -11.22
N LYS A 110 -23.37 4.61 -11.12
CA LYS A 110 -23.70 3.65 -10.05
C LYS A 110 -22.96 2.31 -10.12
N MET A 111 -22.37 1.97 -11.27
CA MET A 111 -21.62 0.74 -11.49
C MET A 111 -20.13 0.88 -11.15
N CYS A 112 -19.65 2.08 -10.85
CA CYS A 112 -18.24 2.30 -10.50
C CYS A 112 -17.92 1.62 -9.17
N LYS A 113 -16.96 0.68 -9.20
CA LYS A 113 -16.47 -0.04 -8.04
C LYS A 113 -15.05 0.35 -7.67
N ARG A 114 -14.24 0.77 -8.66
CA ARG A 114 -12.84 1.14 -8.45
C ARG A 114 -12.57 2.56 -8.92
N LEU A 115 -12.02 3.36 -8.03
CA LEU A 115 -11.61 4.74 -8.32
C LEU A 115 -10.12 4.91 -8.05
N VAL A 116 -9.36 5.30 -9.07
CA VAL A 116 -7.93 5.63 -8.95
C VAL A 116 -7.74 7.11 -9.27
N ILE A 117 -7.19 7.86 -8.32
CA ILE A 117 -6.95 9.29 -8.41
C ILE A 117 -5.45 9.54 -8.31
N GLU A 118 -4.87 10.18 -9.31
CA GLU A 118 -3.45 10.56 -9.36
C GLU A 118 -3.34 12.04 -9.72
N ASN A 119 -2.83 12.89 -8.82
CA ASN A 119 -2.67 14.33 -9.07
C ASN A 119 -3.97 14.99 -9.60
N PHE A 120 -5.08 14.78 -8.92
CA PHE A 120 -6.37 15.38 -9.26
C PHE A 120 -6.62 16.62 -8.42
N SER A 121 -7.25 17.64 -9.00
CA SER A 121 -7.73 18.82 -8.29
C SER A 121 -9.15 19.14 -8.74
N GLY A 122 -10.11 19.15 -7.83
CA GLY A 122 -11.52 19.37 -8.14
C GLY A 122 -12.46 18.57 -7.26
N SER A 123 -13.72 18.48 -7.69
CA SER A 123 -14.76 17.75 -6.99
C SER A 123 -15.16 16.46 -7.71
N ILE A 124 -15.44 15.40 -6.94
CA ILE A 124 -15.99 14.14 -7.43
C ILE A 124 -17.29 13.86 -6.67
N ASP A 125 -18.41 13.77 -7.39
CA ASP A 125 -19.73 13.42 -6.82
C ASP A 125 -19.92 11.90 -6.82
N VAL A 126 -20.09 11.36 -5.61
CA VAL A 126 -20.28 9.94 -5.32
C VAL A 126 -21.67 9.64 -4.76
N LYS A 127 -22.63 10.58 -4.81
CA LYS A 127 -23.97 10.39 -4.24
C LYS A 127 -24.73 9.21 -4.84
N ASN A 128 -24.43 8.84 -6.08
CA ASN A 128 -25.06 7.72 -6.79
C ASN A 128 -24.43 6.35 -6.43
N LEU A 129 -23.39 6.32 -5.59
CA LEU A 129 -22.67 5.12 -5.21
C LEU A 129 -23.06 4.66 -3.81
N ALA A 130 -23.45 3.40 -3.70
CA ALA A 130 -23.63 2.76 -2.39
C ALA A 130 -22.28 2.33 -1.80
N CYS A 131 -21.37 1.82 -2.63
CA CYS A 131 -20.10 1.23 -2.22
C CYS A 131 -19.05 1.36 -3.33
N LEU A 132 -17.81 1.59 -2.92
CA LEU A 132 -16.60 1.43 -3.73
C LEU A 132 -15.79 0.26 -3.15
N GLU A 133 -15.45 -0.70 -3.99
CA GLU A 133 -14.60 -1.82 -3.60
C GLU A 133 -13.16 -1.35 -3.35
N GLU A 134 -12.67 -0.41 -4.17
CA GLU A 134 -11.31 0.13 -4.06
C GLU A 134 -11.26 1.62 -4.40
N VAL A 135 -10.60 2.39 -3.54
CA VAL A 135 -10.22 3.78 -3.77
C VAL A 135 -8.71 3.90 -3.56
N GLU A 136 -7.99 4.24 -4.61
CA GLU A 136 -6.56 4.56 -4.55
C GLU A 136 -6.35 6.04 -4.86
N ILE A 137 -5.65 6.74 -3.96
CA ILE A 137 -5.34 8.17 -4.12
C ILE A 137 -3.84 8.37 -4.00
N ARG A 138 -3.20 8.76 -5.09
CA ARG A 138 -1.79 9.15 -5.14
C ARG A 138 -1.66 10.66 -5.18
N PHE A 139 -1.09 11.22 -4.12
CA PHE A 139 -0.88 12.66 -4.00
C PHE A 139 0.34 13.11 -4.81
N SER A 140 0.25 14.31 -5.36
CA SER A 140 1.39 14.98 -5.97
C SER A 140 2.36 15.42 -4.89
N MET A 141 3.64 15.25 -5.15
CA MET A 141 4.71 15.79 -4.31
C MET A 141 4.89 17.28 -4.58
N GLU A 142 4.74 17.70 -5.84
CA GLU A 142 5.08 19.05 -6.30
C GLU A 142 3.91 20.02 -6.14
N GLU A 143 2.70 19.54 -6.36
CA GLU A 143 1.48 20.35 -6.43
C GLU A 143 0.56 20.09 -5.25
N THR A 144 -0.16 21.11 -4.82
CA THR A 144 -1.27 20.94 -3.88
C THR A 144 -2.49 20.48 -4.67
N ALA A 145 -2.90 19.23 -4.46
CA ALA A 145 -4.21 18.75 -4.88
C ALA A 145 -5.27 19.29 -3.91
N ASP A 146 -6.40 19.75 -4.44
CA ASP A 146 -7.61 20.04 -3.67
C ASP A 146 -8.70 19.06 -4.14
N ILE A 147 -8.85 17.95 -3.41
CA ILE A 147 -9.78 16.87 -3.74
C ILE A 147 -10.98 17.00 -2.81
N ASN A 148 -12.14 17.25 -3.39
CA ASN A 148 -13.40 17.28 -2.68
C ASN A 148 -14.29 16.10 -3.10
N ILE A 149 -14.75 15.30 -2.14
CA ILE A 149 -15.67 14.18 -2.39
C ILE A 149 -17.07 14.60 -1.94
N ILE A 150 -17.96 14.78 -2.91
CA ILE A 150 -19.34 15.20 -2.70
C ILE A 150 -20.22 13.95 -2.48
N GLY A 151 -20.82 13.84 -1.30
CA GLY A 151 -21.67 12.71 -0.94
C GLY A 151 -21.05 11.82 0.14
N SER A 152 -21.64 10.67 0.38
CA SER A 152 -21.18 9.71 1.37
C SER A 152 -21.20 8.31 0.79
N VAL A 153 -20.09 7.58 0.93
CA VAL A 153 -19.92 6.26 0.31
C VAL A 153 -19.19 5.30 1.23
N ARG A 154 -19.54 4.01 1.15
CA ARG A 154 -18.80 2.93 1.78
C ARG A 154 -17.57 2.58 0.94
N VAL A 155 -16.42 2.37 1.57
CA VAL A 155 -15.19 1.95 0.90
C VAL A 155 -14.65 0.67 1.53
N ASP A 156 -14.49 -0.39 0.75
CA ASP A 156 -13.91 -1.63 1.27
C ASP A 156 -12.38 -1.53 1.35
N ASN A 157 -11.70 -1.01 0.33
CA ASN A 157 -10.25 -0.81 0.32
C ASN A 157 -9.89 0.65 0.03
N LEU A 158 -9.32 1.35 1.01
CA LEU A 158 -8.84 2.72 0.85
C LEU A 158 -7.32 2.74 0.93
N CYS A 159 -6.67 3.15 -0.16
CA CYS A 159 -5.21 3.25 -0.26
C CYS A 159 -4.80 4.70 -0.53
N PHE A 160 -3.93 5.23 0.34
CA PHE A 160 -3.28 6.51 0.15
C PHE A 160 -1.80 6.32 -0.18
N LYS A 161 -1.34 6.97 -1.26
CA LYS A 161 0.05 6.94 -1.69
C LYS A 161 0.69 8.32 -1.64
N ASN A 162 1.87 8.40 -1.06
CA ASN A 162 2.71 9.61 -0.97
C ASN A 162 2.04 10.79 -0.27
N VAL A 163 1.34 10.52 0.84
CA VAL A 163 0.67 11.56 1.62
C VAL A 163 1.69 12.45 2.32
N CYS A 164 2.02 13.59 1.71
CA CYS A 164 2.98 14.54 2.29
C CYS A 164 2.38 15.92 2.52
N ARG A 165 1.32 16.29 1.78
CA ARG A 165 0.70 17.62 1.79
C ARG A 165 -0.80 17.53 2.02
N SER A 166 -1.43 18.68 2.24
CA SER A 166 -2.89 18.83 2.27
C SER A 166 -3.59 17.95 3.31
N VAL A 167 -2.99 17.74 4.50
CA VAL A 167 -3.55 16.86 5.54
C VAL A 167 -4.99 17.20 5.94
N ASN A 168 -5.33 18.50 5.97
CA ASN A 168 -6.69 18.97 6.28
C ASN A 168 -7.70 18.58 5.18
N MET A 169 -7.28 18.65 3.91
CA MET A 169 -8.12 18.19 2.80
C MET A 169 -8.31 16.68 2.86
N VAL A 170 -7.27 15.90 3.21
CA VAL A 170 -7.42 14.45 3.41
C VAL A 170 -8.43 14.16 4.52
N GLN A 171 -8.38 14.88 5.64
CA GLN A 171 -9.39 14.77 6.71
C GLN A 171 -10.81 15.12 6.23
N SER A 172 -10.96 16.21 5.49
CA SER A 172 -12.25 16.61 4.91
C SER A 172 -12.80 15.52 3.99
N MET A 173 -11.99 15.01 3.07
CA MET A 173 -12.34 13.90 2.19
C MET A 173 -12.70 12.63 2.95
N LEU A 174 -11.92 12.30 3.99
CA LEU A 174 -12.20 11.13 4.82
C LEU A 174 -13.59 11.22 5.43
N SER A 175 -14.11 12.40 5.74
CA SER A 175 -15.48 12.60 6.26
C SER A 175 -16.54 11.98 5.35
N SER A 176 -16.35 12.00 4.03
CA SER A 176 -17.24 11.42 3.01
C SER A 176 -17.21 9.88 2.96
N PHE A 177 -16.21 9.22 3.55
CA PHE A 177 -16.17 7.76 3.63
C PHE A 177 -16.81 7.28 4.94
N ILE A 178 -18.06 6.82 4.88
CA ILE A 178 -18.82 6.44 6.09
C ILE A 178 -18.41 5.10 6.69
N TYR A 179 -17.75 4.25 5.90
CA TYR A 179 -17.24 2.95 6.29
C TYR A 179 -15.95 2.69 5.54
N ILE A 180 -14.93 2.22 6.26
CA ILE A 180 -13.63 1.80 5.71
C ILE A 180 -13.29 0.44 6.30
N ARG A 181 -13.20 -0.62 5.49
CA ARG A 181 -12.80 -1.96 5.97
C ARG A 181 -11.27 -2.11 6.03
N ASN A 182 -10.60 -1.78 4.93
CA ASN A 182 -9.15 -1.91 4.79
C ASN A 182 -8.54 -0.55 4.51
N LEU A 183 -7.56 -0.17 5.32
CA LEU A 183 -6.86 1.10 5.21
C LEU A 183 -5.38 0.85 4.94
N LYS A 184 -4.86 1.44 3.85
CA LYS A 184 -3.46 1.32 3.47
C LYS A 184 -2.82 2.70 3.28
N PHE A 185 -1.64 2.88 3.84
CA PHE A 185 -0.74 3.99 3.51
C PHE A 185 0.54 3.44 2.89
N GLU A 186 1.00 4.10 1.84
CA GLU A 186 2.23 3.73 1.14
C GLU A 186 3.01 4.99 0.78
N SER A 187 4.31 5.01 1.09
CA SER A 187 5.21 6.10 0.75
C SER A 187 6.34 5.57 -0.12
N GLU A 188 6.46 6.11 -1.32
CA GLU A 188 7.49 5.76 -2.30
C GLU A 188 8.26 7.02 -2.68
N PHE A 189 9.52 7.10 -2.24
CA PHE A 189 10.38 8.22 -2.61
C PHE A 189 10.72 8.16 -4.09
N ILE A 190 10.40 9.25 -4.80
CA ILE A 190 10.77 9.43 -6.21
C ILE A 190 11.95 10.41 -6.23
N TYR A 191 13.12 9.92 -6.66
CA TYR A 191 14.37 10.70 -6.72
C TYR A 191 14.21 12.03 -7.47
N ASN A 192 13.33 12.04 -8.49
CA ASN A 192 13.06 13.20 -9.34
C ASN A 192 11.90 14.07 -8.86
N SER A 193 11.58 14.09 -7.56
CA SER A 193 10.39 14.78 -7.02
C SER A 193 10.43 16.32 -7.09
N GLY A 194 11.43 16.94 -7.73
CA GLY A 194 11.56 18.41 -7.88
C GLY A 194 11.75 19.20 -6.58
N LEU A 195 11.38 18.62 -5.43
CA LEU A 195 11.37 19.26 -4.13
C LEU A 195 12.75 19.30 -3.48
N THR A 196 13.08 20.47 -2.93
CA THR A 196 14.27 20.64 -2.11
C THR A 196 14.03 20.11 -0.70
N ALA A 197 15.11 19.89 0.05
CA ALA A 197 15.05 19.51 1.45
C ALA A 197 14.30 20.57 2.30
N GLU A 198 14.51 21.85 2.01
CA GLU A 198 13.84 22.97 2.66
C GLU A 198 12.33 22.95 2.40
N ALA A 199 11.91 22.54 1.19
CA ALA A 199 10.48 22.40 0.86
C ALA A 199 9.82 21.35 1.77
N TYR A 200 10.45 20.21 2.03
CA TYR A 200 9.95 19.20 2.97
C TYR A 200 9.84 19.74 4.39
N VAL A 201 10.84 20.47 4.88
CA VAL A 201 10.78 21.10 6.20
C VAL A 201 9.63 22.11 6.30
N ASN A 202 9.40 22.90 5.25
CA ASN A 202 8.28 23.84 5.18
C ASN A 202 6.93 23.12 5.18
N ILE A 203 6.80 22.01 4.45
CA ILE A 203 5.59 21.19 4.45
C ILE A 203 5.34 20.61 5.85
N MET A 204 6.37 20.03 6.48
CA MET A 204 6.26 19.45 7.83
C MET A 204 5.79 20.49 8.86
N LYS A 205 6.26 21.74 8.74
CA LYS A 205 5.83 22.85 9.60
C LYS A 205 4.32 23.15 9.50
N LEU A 206 3.68 22.81 8.38
CA LEU A 206 2.24 23.01 8.17
C LEU A 206 1.39 21.87 8.75
N ILE A 207 2.01 20.79 9.22
CA ILE A 207 1.30 19.65 9.82
C ILE A 207 1.13 19.94 11.32
N PRO A 208 -0.11 20.03 11.84
CA PRO A 208 -0.33 20.38 13.24
C PRO A 208 0.35 19.40 14.21
N GLY A 209 1.11 19.94 15.17
CA GLY A 209 1.83 19.16 16.19
C GLY A 209 3.25 18.73 15.79
N TYR A 210 3.72 19.10 14.59
CA TYR A 210 5.06 18.76 14.08
C TYR A 210 6.01 19.96 13.95
N GLU A 211 5.67 21.10 14.55
CA GLU A 211 6.45 22.36 14.46
C GLU A 211 7.84 22.23 15.11
N ASN A 212 7.97 21.43 16.18
CA ASN A 212 9.25 21.19 16.82
C ASN A 212 10.13 20.25 15.99
N ALA A 213 9.55 19.24 15.34
CA ALA A 213 10.27 18.36 14.43
C ALA A 213 10.79 19.16 13.22
N SER A 214 9.97 20.04 12.65
CA SER A 214 10.40 20.89 11.54
C SER A 214 11.56 21.81 11.93
N LYS A 215 11.54 22.40 13.14
CA LYS A 215 12.67 23.21 13.66
C LYS A 215 13.95 22.39 13.81
N LYS A 216 13.86 21.16 14.33
CA LYS A 216 15.00 20.23 14.43
C LYS A 216 15.62 19.99 13.05
N TYR A 217 14.80 19.67 12.05
CA TYR A 217 15.29 19.43 10.70
C TYR A 217 15.79 20.70 9.99
N ALA A 218 15.20 21.86 10.24
CA ALA A 218 15.73 23.14 9.75
C ALA A 218 17.17 23.38 10.25
N SER A 219 17.42 23.12 11.54
CA SER A 219 18.77 23.23 12.11
C SER A 219 19.74 22.20 11.52
N PHE A 220 19.28 20.98 11.26
CA PHE A 220 20.05 19.94 10.59
C PHE A 220 20.47 20.35 9.17
N LEU A 221 19.60 21.05 8.42
CA LEU A 221 19.93 21.56 7.09
C LEU A 221 21.01 22.64 7.11
N SER A 222 21.04 23.48 8.15
CA SER A 222 22.05 24.53 8.31
C SER A 222 23.46 24.00 8.63
N SER A 223 23.59 22.74 9.05
CA SER A 223 24.90 22.11 9.28
C SER A 223 25.60 21.77 7.95
N GLU A 224 26.89 22.09 7.84
CA GLU A 224 27.74 21.94 6.62
C GLU A 224 28.04 20.47 6.21
N TYR A 225 27.09 19.56 6.33
CA TYR A 225 27.29 18.17 5.91
C TYR A 225 27.06 18.00 4.38
N PRO A 226 28.02 17.40 3.64
CA PRO A 226 28.07 17.48 2.17
C PRO A 226 27.17 16.49 1.39
N GLN A 227 26.31 15.68 2.02
CA GLN A 227 25.46 14.72 1.29
C GLN A 227 24.02 15.23 1.09
N ARG A 228 23.74 15.85 -0.06
CA ARG A 228 22.42 16.43 -0.38
C ARG A 228 21.32 15.40 -0.65
N CYS A 229 21.65 14.30 -1.33
CA CYS A 229 20.66 13.35 -1.83
C CYS A 229 20.01 12.52 -0.70
N SER A 230 20.82 11.97 0.21
CA SER A 230 20.30 11.21 1.37
C SER A 230 19.41 12.08 2.26
N ARG A 231 19.70 13.38 2.38
CA ARG A 231 18.88 14.32 3.16
C ARG A 231 17.47 14.46 2.60
N GLN A 232 17.30 14.54 1.28
CA GLN A 232 15.98 14.69 0.66
C GLN A 232 15.11 13.45 0.88
N GLU A 233 15.68 12.26 0.70
CA GLU A 233 14.97 11.01 0.95
C GLU A 233 14.57 10.87 2.43
N ILE A 234 15.50 11.17 3.35
CA ILE A 234 15.20 11.17 4.79
C ILE A 234 14.04 12.12 5.10
N LEU A 235 14.12 13.36 4.62
CA LEU A 235 13.10 14.36 4.90
C LEU A 235 11.75 14.05 4.24
N PHE A 236 11.75 13.41 3.08
CA PHE A 236 10.53 12.88 2.48
C PHE A 236 9.84 11.91 3.42
N TYR A 237 10.54 10.87 3.89
CA TYR A 237 9.95 9.86 4.77
C TYR A 237 9.50 10.45 6.10
N GLU A 238 10.28 11.36 6.69
CA GLU A 238 9.89 12.02 7.95
C GLU A 238 8.65 12.90 7.76
N THR A 239 8.53 13.59 6.63
CA THR A 239 7.35 14.40 6.29
C THR A 239 6.13 13.52 6.03
N ALA A 240 6.30 12.42 5.29
CA ALA A 240 5.24 11.45 5.02
C ALA A 240 4.77 10.78 6.33
N ASN A 241 5.70 10.38 7.20
CA ASN A 241 5.39 9.85 8.52
C ASN A 241 4.58 10.86 9.34
N ALA A 242 4.97 12.14 9.37
CA ALA A 242 4.23 13.18 10.07
C ALA A 242 2.79 13.32 9.55
N ALA A 243 2.63 13.39 8.22
CA ALA A 243 1.34 13.55 7.58
C ALA A 243 0.43 12.32 7.82
N VAL A 244 0.94 11.11 7.60
CA VAL A 244 0.19 9.88 7.82
C VAL A 244 -0.17 9.73 9.29
N ASN A 245 0.74 10.02 10.23
CA ASN A 245 0.41 9.91 11.65
C ASN A 245 -0.68 10.89 12.07
N TYR A 246 -0.66 12.12 11.56
CA TYR A 246 -1.70 13.10 11.81
C TYR A 246 -3.07 12.63 11.26
N ILE A 247 -3.10 12.14 10.02
CA ILE A 247 -4.32 11.65 9.37
C ILE A 247 -4.85 10.40 10.05
N LEU A 248 -3.99 9.42 10.32
CA LEU A 248 -4.35 8.19 11.00
C LEU A 248 -4.89 8.49 12.39
N GLY A 249 -4.23 9.37 13.16
CA GLY A 249 -4.72 9.82 14.46
C GLY A 249 -6.14 10.39 14.38
N HIS A 250 -6.47 11.13 13.31
CA HIS A 250 -7.84 11.58 13.08
C HIS A 250 -8.81 10.41 12.79
N ILE A 251 -8.47 9.51 11.86
CA ILE A 251 -9.31 8.36 11.51
C ILE A 251 -9.60 7.50 12.75
N LEU A 252 -8.57 7.17 13.52
CA LEU A 252 -8.66 6.28 14.68
C LEU A 252 -9.48 6.89 15.84
N ASN A 253 -9.62 8.22 15.87
CA ASN A 253 -10.45 8.92 16.87
C ASN A 253 -11.88 9.20 16.39
N THR A 254 -12.29 8.69 15.23
CA THR A 254 -13.66 8.83 14.70
C THR A 254 -14.43 7.52 14.77
N LEU A 255 -15.76 7.57 14.59
CA LEU A 255 -16.62 6.36 14.55
C LEU A 255 -16.18 5.31 13.52
N LYS A 256 -15.42 5.73 12.49
CA LYS A 256 -14.90 4.88 11.41
C LYS A 256 -13.88 3.86 11.92
N ALA A 257 -13.22 4.16 13.04
CA ALA A 257 -12.32 3.24 13.72
C ALA A 257 -12.95 1.87 13.99
N ALA A 258 -14.26 1.83 14.24
CA ALA A 258 -14.98 0.59 14.49
C ALA A 258 -15.18 -0.28 13.23
N THR A 259 -15.02 0.26 12.01
CA THR A 259 -15.24 -0.53 10.78
C THR A 259 -13.96 -1.18 10.24
N ILE A 260 -12.80 -0.68 10.67
CA ILE A 260 -11.50 -1.07 10.14
C ILE A 260 -11.12 -2.47 10.64
N GLN A 261 -10.85 -3.37 9.69
CA GLN A 261 -10.41 -4.75 9.91
C GLN A 261 -8.95 -4.98 9.52
N LYS A 262 -8.42 -4.15 8.63
CA LYS A 262 -7.03 -4.22 8.15
C LYS A 262 -6.38 -2.85 8.10
N ILE A 263 -5.18 -2.75 8.64
CA ILE A 263 -4.29 -1.58 8.47
C ILE A 263 -2.97 -2.07 7.88
N GLU A 264 -2.55 -1.44 6.78
CA GLU A 264 -1.26 -1.67 6.13
C GLU A 264 -0.46 -0.37 6.01
N LEU A 265 0.81 -0.42 6.38
CA LEU A 265 1.73 0.71 6.33
C LEU A 265 2.98 0.30 5.57
N ALA A 266 3.12 0.73 4.32
CA ALA A 266 4.30 0.48 3.50
C ALA A 266 5.24 1.69 3.55
N SER A 267 6.42 1.51 4.15
CA SER A 267 7.44 2.57 4.31
C SER A 267 6.91 3.79 5.08
N VAL A 268 6.09 3.53 6.11
CA VAL A 268 5.56 4.54 7.03
C VAL A 268 5.77 4.08 8.48
N ALA A 269 6.33 4.94 9.32
CA ALA A 269 6.52 4.69 10.73
C ALA A 269 5.42 5.33 11.59
N LEU A 270 4.91 4.57 12.56
CA LEU A 270 3.91 5.04 13.51
C LEU A 270 4.52 5.77 14.70
N SER A 271 3.85 6.85 15.12
CA SER A 271 4.17 7.58 16.33
C SER A 271 3.66 6.87 17.59
N ALA A 272 4.26 7.21 18.74
CA ALA A 272 3.82 6.71 20.03
C ALA A 272 2.34 7.04 20.35
N THR A 273 1.87 8.20 19.91
CA THR A 273 0.47 8.63 20.09
C THR A 273 -0.49 7.72 19.34
N ASN A 274 -0.14 7.30 18.12
CA ASN A 274 -1.00 6.45 17.30
C ASN A 274 -1.04 5.02 17.80
N TYR A 275 0.05 4.50 18.41
CA TYR A 275 -0.01 3.19 19.07
C TYR A 275 -1.14 3.14 20.09
N GLY A 276 -1.27 4.15 20.96
CA GLY A 276 -2.32 4.19 21.99
C GLY A 276 -3.74 4.05 21.43
N SER A 277 -3.98 4.53 20.21
CA SER A 277 -5.27 4.48 19.54
C SER A 277 -5.59 3.09 18.95
N LEU A 278 -4.57 2.30 18.59
CA LEU A 278 -4.77 0.94 18.04
C LEU A 278 -5.51 0.02 19.00
N LYS A 279 -5.30 0.20 20.31
CA LYS A 279 -5.94 -0.61 21.35
C LYS A 279 -7.47 -0.54 21.31
N ALA A 280 -8.03 0.57 20.84
CA ALA A 280 -9.48 0.78 20.74
C ALA A 280 -10.10 0.09 19.51
N LEU A 281 -9.30 -0.40 18.57
CA LEU A 281 -9.75 -0.99 17.30
C LEU A 281 -10.17 -2.45 17.50
N ASN A 282 -11.31 -2.66 18.14
CA ASN A 282 -11.81 -3.99 18.46
C ASN A 282 -12.07 -4.87 17.23
N ASN A 283 -12.26 -4.30 16.05
CA ASN A 283 -12.48 -5.06 14.82
C ASN A 283 -11.20 -5.26 13.98
N LEU A 284 -10.06 -4.68 14.40
CA LEU A 284 -8.80 -4.82 13.68
C LEU A 284 -8.26 -6.25 13.84
N GLN A 285 -8.13 -6.95 12.72
CA GLN A 285 -7.66 -8.34 12.65
C GLN A 285 -6.26 -8.44 12.04
N ILE A 286 -5.92 -7.52 11.14
CA ILE A 286 -4.65 -7.51 10.42
C ILE A 286 -3.97 -6.16 10.64
N LEU A 287 -2.74 -6.20 11.13
CA LEU A 287 -1.89 -5.03 11.28
C LEU A 287 -0.54 -5.31 10.61
N ASP A 288 -0.26 -4.59 9.53
CA ASP A 288 1.00 -4.65 8.81
C ASP A 288 1.76 -3.33 8.97
N ILE A 289 2.82 -3.37 9.76
CA ILE A 289 3.74 -2.28 10.04
C ILE A 289 4.99 -2.57 9.22
N GLY A 290 4.95 -2.22 7.93
CA GLY A 290 6.03 -2.40 6.97
C GLY A 290 7.19 -1.43 7.19
N THR A 291 7.71 -1.38 8.41
CA THR A 291 8.92 -0.63 8.80
C THR A 291 9.64 -1.31 9.98
N LYS A 292 10.98 -1.24 10.00
CA LYS A 292 11.84 -1.60 11.14
C LYS A 292 11.71 -0.60 12.28
N LYS A 293 11.28 0.64 12.00
CA LYS A 293 11.17 1.70 13.01
C LYS A 293 9.87 1.59 13.79
N PHE A 294 9.80 0.63 14.72
CA PHE A 294 8.74 0.58 15.72
C PHE A 294 9.32 0.61 17.14
N SER A 295 8.55 1.18 18.08
CA SER A 295 8.93 1.21 19.48
C SER A 295 8.32 0.05 20.26
N GLY A 296 8.93 -0.35 21.37
CA GLY A 296 8.37 -1.34 22.30
C GLY A 296 6.98 -0.97 22.86
N ALA A 297 6.58 0.31 22.77
CA ALA A 297 5.25 0.77 23.16
C ALA A 297 4.13 0.19 22.29
N LEU A 298 4.43 -0.18 21.03
CA LEU A 298 3.49 -0.86 20.13
C LEU A 298 2.87 -2.10 20.80
N PHE A 299 3.69 -2.93 21.43
CA PHE A 299 3.24 -4.21 22.02
C PHE A 299 2.32 -4.06 23.23
N ASN A 300 2.27 -2.86 23.85
CA ASN A 300 1.25 -2.56 24.88
C ASN A 300 -0.11 -2.18 24.30
N CYS A 301 -0.13 -1.80 23.02
CA CYS A 301 -1.29 -1.18 22.40
C CYS A 301 -1.85 -2.00 21.24
N LEU A 302 -1.43 -3.27 21.11
CA LEU A 302 -1.99 -4.17 20.11
C LEU A 302 -3.48 -4.40 20.38
N PRO A 303 -4.33 -4.40 19.34
CA PRO A 303 -5.76 -4.67 19.48
C PRO A 303 -6.03 -6.09 20.01
N PRO A 304 -7.10 -6.29 20.79
CA PRO A 304 -7.40 -7.60 21.40
C PRO A 304 -7.75 -8.68 20.38
N ASN A 305 -8.34 -8.31 19.23
CA ASN A 305 -8.79 -9.25 18.19
C ASN A 305 -7.80 -9.39 17.03
N LEU A 306 -6.56 -8.91 17.21
CA LEU A 306 -5.52 -9.03 16.21
C LEU A 306 -5.16 -10.50 15.95
N ARG A 307 -5.22 -10.92 14.69
CA ARG A 307 -4.95 -12.29 14.22
C ARG A 307 -3.67 -12.39 13.42
N LEU A 308 -3.34 -11.35 12.66
CA LEU A 308 -2.09 -11.23 11.93
C LEU A 308 -1.36 -9.95 12.34
N LEU A 309 -0.09 -10.11 12.68
CA LEU A 309 0.85 -9.01 12.87
C LEU A 309 2.02 -9.20 11.93
N ASN A 310 2.24 -8.22 11.04
CA ASN A 310 3.45 -8.12 10.26
C ASN A 310 4.27 -6.92 10.77
N ILE A 311 5.48 -7.20 11.23
CA ILE A 311 6.50 -6.20 11.62
C ILE A 311 7.80 -6.44 10.86
N SER A 312 7.72 -7.17 9.74
CA SER A 312 8.83 -7.29 8.81
C SER A 312 8.87 -6.08 7.91
N GLU A 313 10.08 -5.56 7.67
CA GLU A 313 10.30 -4.60 6.59
C GLU A 313 11.01 -5.32 5.44
N PRO A 314 10.30 -5.69 4.37
CA PRO A 314 10.95 -6.15 3.15
C PRO A 314 11.48 -4.98 2.31
N SER A 315 11.15 -3.72 2.63
CA SER A 315 11.58 -2.57 1.83
C SER A 315 13.07 -2.30 1.94
N LYS A 316 13.67 -2.01 0.79
CA LYS A 316 15.10 -1.71 0.59
C LYS A 316 15.51 -0.32 1.09
N HIS A 317 14.69 0.36 1.88
CA HIS A 317 15.07 1.69 2.37
C HIS A 317 16.04 1.52 3.53
N ILE A 318 17.33 1.54 3.17
CA ILE A 318 18.48 1.37 4.07
C ILE A 318 18.65 2.68 4.86
N MET A 319 17.79 2.88 5.86
CA MET A 319 18.17 3.70 6.99
C MET A 319 18.96 2.79 7.93
N ASN A 320 20.29 2.95 7.95
CA ASN A 320 21.22 2.18 8.81
C ASN A 320 21.06 2.47 10.32
N GLU A 321 19.86 2.82 10.78
CA GLU A 321 19.58 2.95 12.19
C GLU A 321 19.36 1.54 12.76
N ASN A 322 20.41 1.01 13.39
CA ASN A 322 20.34 -0.20 14.19
C ASN A 322 19.29 0.01 15.29
N THR A 323 18.12 -0.59 15.12
CA THR A 323 17.01 -0.47 16.07
C THR A 323 17.16 -1.58 17.09
N SER A 324 17.71 -1.29 18.27
CA SER A 324 17.85 -2.31 19.31
C SER A 324 16.49 -2.60 19.95
N TYR A 325 16.04 -3.86 19.91
CA TYR A 325 14.78 -4.25 20.55
C TYR A 325 14.96 -4.71 21.99
N ASN A 326 14.16 -4.15 22.91
CA ASN A 326 14.10 -4.65 24.28
C ASN A 326 13.21 -5.89 24.35
N ILE A 327 13.79 -7.04 24.72
CA ILE A 327 13.07 -8.31 24.86
C ILE A 327 11.90 -8.23 25.87
N ALA A 328 11.99 -7.39 26.90
CA ALA A 328 10.92 -7.20 27.87
C ALA A 328 9.67 -6.56 27.23
N ASP A 329 9.87 -5.69 26.25
CA ASP A 329 8.76 -5.09 25.51
C ASP A 329 8.11 -6.10 24.56
N LEU A 330 8.92 -6.86 23.82
CA LEU A 330 8.44 -7.91 22.91
C LEU A 330 7.62 -8.98 23.65
N ARG A 331 8.03 -9.36 24.86
CA ARG A 331 7.31 -10.33 25.70
C ARG A 331 5.87 -9.92 26.01
N ARG A 332 5.50 -8.65 25.87
CA ARG A 332 4.10 -8.20 26.04
C ARG A 332 3.18 -8.75 24.96
N MET A 333 3.72 -9.08 23.79
CA MET A 333 2.98 -9.72 22.71
C MET A 333 2.38 -11.05 23.14
N THR A 334 2.99 -11.78 24.10
CA THR A 334 2.46 -13.04 24.65
C THR A 334 1.03 -12.93 25.20
N ARG A 335 0.56 -11.71 25.48
CA ARG A 335 -0.82 -11.42 25.91
C ARG A 335 -1.84 -11.44 24.76
N CYS A 336 -1.39 -11.42 23.51
CA CYS A 336 -2.24 -11.43 22.32
C CYS A 336 -2.71 -12.85 22.00
N CYS A 337 -3.68 -13.35 22.77
CA CYS A 337 -4.21 -14.71 22.66
C CYS A 337 -4.89 -15.04 21.31
N ASN A 338 -5.26 -14.02 20.55
CA ASN A 338 -5.88 -14.15 19.23
C ASN A 338 -4.87 -14.16 18.07
N LEU A 339 -3.60 -13.80 18.32
CA LEU A 339 -2.59 -13.72 17.27
C LEU A 339 -2.25 -15.13 16.76
N LYS A 340 -2.50 -15.39 15.48
CA LYS A 340 -2.27 -16.69 14.81
C LYS A 340 -1.09 -16.66 13.87
N VAL A 341 -0.88 -15.54 13.19
CA VAL A 341 0.19 -15.34 12.22
C VAL A 341 1.09 -14.20 12.70
N LEU A 342 2.38 -14.48 12.73
CA LEU A 342 3.40 -13.45 13.00
C LEU A 342 4.42 -13.44 11.85
N ILE A 343 4.67 -12.27 11.31
CA ILE A 343 5.68 -12.03 10.28
C ILE A 343 6.74 -11.08 10.85
N ILE A 344 7.99 -11.51 10.88
CA ILE A 344 9.12 -10.78 11.47
C ILE A 344 10.33 -10.74 10.54
N ASN A 345 11.29 -9.86 10.81
CA ASN A 345 12.61 -9.91 10.21
C ASN A 345 13.54 -10.84 11.03
N ALA A 346 14.47 -11.54 10.37
CA ALA A 346 15.49 -12.37 11.00
C ALA A 346 16.40 -11.56 11.96
N ASP A 347 16.63 -10.27 11.68
CA ASP A 347 17.35 -9.33 12.57
C ASP A 347 16.79 -9.36 13.99
N LEU A 348 15.46 -9.40 14.13
CA LEU A 348 14.80 -9.48 15.44
C LEU A 348 15.17 -10.77 16.19
N VAL A 349 15.32 -11.89 15.48
CA VAL A 349 15.71 -13.18 16.06
C VAL A 349 17.18 -13.14 16.49
N PHE A 350 18.05 -12.54 15.67
CA PHE A 350 19.47 -12.39 15.99
C PHE A 350 19.69 -11.49 17.20
N GLU A 351 19.01 -10.34 17.28
CA GLU A 351 19.16 -9.41 18.39
C GLU A 351 18.66 -9.97 19.72
N THR A 352 17.55 -10.72 19.68
CA THR A 352 16.92 -11.22 20.91
C THR A 352 17.49 -12.57 21.36
N CYS A 353 18.12 -13.32 20.46
CA CYS A 353 18.64 -14.67 20.70
C CYS A 353 17.59 -15.65 21.26
N THR A 354 16.30 -15.39 21.05
CA THR A 354 15.19 -16.17 21.62
C THR A 354 13.88 -15.90 20.88
N LEU A 355 12.98 -16.88 20.90
CA LEU A 355 11.59 -16.72 20.48
C LEU A 355 10.61 -16.68 21.66
N SER A 356 11.10 -16.38 22.86
CA SER A 356 10.30 -16.31 24.09
C SER A 356 9.16 -15.28 24.06
N PHE A 357 9.18 -14.36 23.10
CA PHE A 357 8.14 -13.37 22.89
C PHE A 357 6.94 -13.88 22.08
N LEU A 358 7.05 -15.05 21.44
CA LEU A 358 5.97 -15.63 20.66
C LEU A 358 4.78 -16.01 21.57
N PRO A 359 3.57 -15.51 21.28
CA PRO A 359 2.37 -16.00 21.94
C PRO A 359 2.16 -17.49 21.62
N SER A 360 1.65 -18.25 22.60
CA SER A 360 1.30 -19.66 22.39
C SER A 360 0.18 -19.88 21.37
N SER A 361 -0.54 -18.81 21.01
CA SER A 361 -1.58 -18.84 19.99
C SER A 361 -1.06 -18.79 18.55
N VAL A 362 0.21 -18.39 18.35
CA VAL A 362 0.82 -18.28 17.03
C VAL A 362 1.04 -19.68 16.46
N LYS A 363 0.48 -19.92 15.28
CA LYS A 363 0.60 -21.18 14.54
C LYS A 363 1.53 -21.05 13.34
N VAL A 364 1.54 -19.88 12.71
CA VAL A 364 2.33 -19.58 11.51
C VAL A 364 3.35 -18.50 11.85
N LEU A 365 4.62 -18.82 11.62
CA LEU A 365 5.73 -17.88 11.73
C LEU A 365 6.37 -17.70 10.36
N LYS A 366 6.31 -16.49 9.83
CA LYS A 366 7.07 -16.10 8.63
C LYS A 366 8.24 -15.21 9.05
N ILE A 367 9.42 -15.54 8.56
CA ILE A 367 10.65 -14.80 8.85
C ILE A 367 11.24 -14.30 7.53
N TYR A 368 11.37 -12.98 7.40
CA TYR A 368 12.11 -12.36 6.32
C TYR A 368 13.61 -12.37 6.64
N PHE A 369 14.39 -13.08 5.83
CA PHE A 369 15.82 -13.33 5.98
C PHE A 369 16.58 -12.72 4.81
N GLU A 370 17.40 -11.71 5.10
CA GLU A 370 18.21 -11.02 4.10
C GLU A 370 19.64 -11.56 4.05
N SER A 371 20.30 -11.63 5.21
CA SER A 371 21.67 -12.12 5.34
C SER A 371 21.94 -12.65 6.76
N MET A 372 23.02 -13.41 6.92
CA MET A 372 23.54 -13.78 8.23
C MET A 372 24.42 -12.67 8.79
N PRO A 373 24.40 -12.41 10.11
CA PRO A 373 25.46 -11.66 10.77
C PRO A 373 26.81 -12.40 10.70
N GLU A 374 27.91 -11.67 10.88
CA GLU A 374 29.27 -12.23 10.93
C GLU A 374 29.43 -13.25 12.06
N GLU A 375 28.83 -12.96 13.22
CA GLU A 375 28.81 -13.84 14.37
C GLU A 375 27.37 -14.29 14.66
N ILE A 376 27.16 -15.60 14.74
CA ILE A 376 25.86 -16.18 15.09
C ILE A 376 25.73 -16.16 16.61
N PRO A 377 24.77 -15.42 17.17
CA PRO A 377 24.60 -15.38 18.61
C PRO A 377 24.17 -16.76 19.15
N GLN A 378 24.58 -17.06 20.38
CA GLN A 378 24.10 -18.25 21.06
C GLN A 378 22.64 -18.06 21.49
N ILE A 379 21.75 -18.89 20.94
CA ILE A 379 20.33 -18.91 21.31
C ILE A 379 20.15 -19.54 22.69
N ARG A 380 19.20 -18.98 23.46
CA ARG A 380 18.72 -19.57 24.71
C ARG A 380 17.66 -20.63 24.43
N ASP A 381 17.76 -21.76 25.12
CA ASP A 381 16.85 -22.91 24.97
C ASP A 381 15.45 -22.58 25.50
N GLN A 382 14.61 -22.01 24.63
CA GLN A 382 13.17 -21.99 24.82
C GLN A 382 12.52 -22.41 23.51
N ILE A 383 11.85 -23.56 23.56
CA ILE A 383 11.31 -24.22 22.38
C ILE A 383 9.88 -23.74 22.14
N ALA A 384 9.68 -22.99 21.07
CA ALA A 384 8.37 -22.62 20.56
C ALA A 384 7.74 -23.79 19.80
N HIS A 385 6.42 -23.88 19.90
CA HIS A 385 5.59 -24.85 19.19
C HIS A 385 4.75 -24.13 18.14
N ILE A 386 5.26 -24.09 16.91
CA ILE A 386 4.54 -23.59 15.75
C ILE A 386 4.22 -24.75 14.81
N ARG A 387 3.22 -24.56 13.94
CA ARG A 387 2.81 -25.54 12.93
C ARG A 387 3.45 -25.26 11.58
N GLU A 388 3.62 -24.00 11.25
CA GLU A 388 4.09 -23.59 9.93
C GLU A 388 5.22 -22.58 10.06
N LEU A 389 6.32 -22.86 9.37
CA LEU A 389 7.48 -21.99 9.29
C LEU A 389 7.73 -21.61 7.84
N TYR A 390 7.76 -20.32 7.56
CA TYR A 390 8.15 -19.78 6.27
C TYR A 390 9.38 -18.93 6.44
N ILE A 391 10.42 -19.17 5.66
CA ILE A 391 11.58 -18.29 5.59
C ILE A 391 11.58 -17.66 4.19
N GLU A 392 11.24 -16.38 4.14
CA GLU A 392 11.28 -15.59 2.93
C GLU A 392 12.64 -14.91 2.82
N GLY A 393 13.21 -14.82 1.63
CA GLY A 393 14.42 -14.03 1.45
C GLY A 393 14.59 -13.55 0.03
N ASN A 394 15.56 -12.65 -0.13
CA ASN A 394 15.93 -12.14 -1.43
C ASN A 394 16.43 -13.29 -2.33
N GLY A 395 16.28 -13.15 -3.65
CA GLY A 395 16.53 -14.20 -4.65
C GLY A 395 17.92 -14.86 -4.64
N ASN A 396 18.83 -14.43 -3.77
CA ASN A 396 20.13 -15.03 -3.49
C ASN A 396 20.10 -16.13 -2.41
N LEU A 397 18.92 -16.52 -1.89
CA LEU A 397 18.79 -17.65 -0.96
C LEU A 397 19.34 -18.96 -1.55
N PHE A 398 19.21 -19.13 -2.87
CA PHE A 398 19.65 -20.29 -3.63
C PHE A 398 20.75 -19.87 -4.60
N GLU A 399 22.03 -20.02 -4.23
CA GLU A 399 23.14 -19.76 -5.17
C GLU A 399 23.17 -20.77 -6.32
N ASP A 400 22.60 -21.96 -6.11
CA ASP A 400 22.58 -23.04 -7.08
C ASP A 400 21.16 -23.59 -7.24
N ARG A 401 20.60 -23.43 -8.44
CA ARG A 401 19.25 -23.93 -8.79
C ARG A 401 19.14 -25.46 -8.72
N TYR A 402 20.26 -26.16 -8.60
CA TYR A 402 20.33 -27.62 -8.53
C TYR A 402 20.59 -28.17 -7.11
N CYS A 403 20.69 -27.30 -6.10
CA CYS A 403 20.84 -27.78 -4.73
C CYS A 403 19.55 -28.49 -4.28
N THR A 404 19.66 -29.77 -3.92
CA THR A 404 18.57 -30.59 -3.37
C THR A 404 18.56 -30.61 -1.83
N VAL A 405 19.60 -30.06 -1.19
CA VAL A 405 19.83 -30.16 0.25
C VAL A 405 20.11 -28.79 0.87
N MET A 406 19.44 -28.49 1.97
CA MET A 406 19.51 -27.20 2.66
C MET A 406 20.92 -26.80 3.12
N HIS A 407 21.80 -27.75 3.45
CA HIS A 407 23.16 -27.49 3.96
C HIS A 407 24.06 -26.67 3.04
N LYS A 408 23.69 -26.53 1.76
CA LYS A 408 24.42 -25.72 0.78
C LYS A 408 23.85 -24.30 0.61
N THR A 409 22.77 -23.97 1.31
CA THR A 409 22.17 -22.63 1.27
C THR A 409 22.82 -21.70 2.29
N LYS A 410 22.82 -20.39 2.00
CA LYS A 410 23.24 -19.35 2.96
C LYS A 410 22.38 -19.32 4.22
N ALA A 411 21.16 -19.86 4.14
CA ALA A 411 20.23 -19.96 5.27
C ALA A 411 20.49 -21.18 6.17
N ALA A 412 21.35 -22.13 5.80
CA ALA A 412 21.58 -23.34 6.61
C ALA A 412 22.00 -23.06 8.06
N PRO A 413 22.92 -22.12 8.34
CA PRO A 413 23.26 -21.76 9.71
C PRO A 413 22.08 -21.16 10.46
N PHE A 414 21.27 -20.34 9.79
CA PHE A 414 20.04 -19.76 10.35
C PHE A 414 19.03 -20.84 10.73
N VAL A 415 18.79 -21.81 9.86
CA VAL A 415 17.84 -22.90 10.13
C VAL A 415 18.30 -23.77 11.29
N LYS A 416 19.60 -24.08 11.36
CA LYS A 416 20.19 -24.78 12.51
C LYS A 416 20.06 -23.98 13.81
N MET A 417 20.09 -22.65 13.72
CA MET A 417 19.83 -21.77 14.84
C MET A 417 18.35 -21.88 15.28
N LEU A 418 17.42 -21.76 14.33
CA LEU A 418 15.98 -21.87 14.56
C LEU A 418 15.57 -23.23 15.14
N SER A 419 16.22 -24.33 14.73
CA SER A 419 15.90 -25.66 15.27
C SER A 419 16.21 -25.82 16.76
N LYS A 420 16.96 -24.88 17.37
CA LYS A 420 17.18 -24.84 18.82
C LYS A 420 16.04 -24.15 19.58
N CYS A 421 15.36 -23.20 18.95
CA CYS A 421 14.25 -22.45 19.57
C CYS A 421 12.87 -22.82 19.01
N ILE A 422 12.78 -23.73 18.03
CA ILE A 422 11.54 -24.22 17.45
C ILE A 422 11.56 -25.74 17.44
N LYS A 423 10.47 -26.37 17.85
CA LYS A 423 10.33 -27.83 17.75
C LYS A 423 10.03 -28.23 16.32
N PHE A 424 11.07 -28.49 15.51
CA PHE A 424 10.88 -28.83 14.10
C PHE A 424 9.99 -30.06 13.88
N LYS A 425 10.06 -31.05 14.78
CA LYS A 425 9.18 -32.23 14.75
C LYS A 425 7.67 -31.91 14.87
N SER A 426 7.29 -30.70 15.28
CA SER A 426 5.88 -30.26 15.31
C SER A 426 5.46 -29.45 14.09
N LEU A 427 6.37 -29.19 13.14
CA LEU A 427 6.04 -28.48 11.92
C LEU A 427 5.25 -29.39 10.98
N GLU A 428 4.07 -28.94 10.58
CA GLU A 428 3.26 -29.51 9.50
C GLU A 428 3.77 -29.00 8.15
N HIS A 429 4.20 -27.73 8.10
CA HIS A 429 4.79 -27.10 6.91
C HIS A 429 6.07 -26.34 7.23
N PHE A 430 7.09 -26.53 6.39
CA PHE A 430 8.30 -25.73 6.38
C PHE A 430 8.68 -25.40 4.94
N ALA A 431 8.78 -24.12 4.61
CA ALA A 431 9.12 -23.71 3.25
C ALA A 431 10.03 -22.48 3.19
N PHE A 432 10.87 -22.45 2.16
CA PHE A 432 11.55 -21.24 1.72
C PHE A 432 10.71 -20.53 0.65
N ILE A 433 10.59 -19.22 0.77
CA ILE A 433 9.88 -18.35 -0.18
C ILE A 433 10.89 -17.39 -0.81
N SER A 434 10.82 -17.26 -2.12
CA SER A 434 11.50 -16.24 -2.90
C SER A 434 10.52 -15.63 -3.89
N SER A 435 10.99 -14.65 -4.68
CA SER A 435 10.15 -13.97 -5.66
C SER A 435 9.36 -14.91 -6.56
N TYR A 436 9.96 -16.00 -7.03
CA TYR A 436 9.36 -16.85 -8.07
C TYR A 436 9.22 -18.32 -7.67
N VAL A 437 9.77 -18.68 -6.51
CA VAL A 437 9.85 -20.08 -6.09
C VAL A 437 9.47 -20.22 -4.63
N LEU A 438 8.65 -21.23 -4.36
CA LEU A 438 8.41 -21.80 -3.04
C LEU A 438 9.02 -23.21 -3.01
N VAL A 439 9.91 -23.46 -2.04
CA VAL A 439 10.55 -24.76 -1.83
C VAL A 439 10.11 -25.32 -0.48
N GLU A 440 9.37 -26.43 -0.51
CA GLU A 440 8.97 -27.20 0.67
C GLU A 440 10.16 -28.04 1.17
N ILE A 441 10.32 -28.10 2.50
CA ILE A 441 11.40 -28.78 3.19
C ILE A 441 10.80 -29.75 4.19
N ASP A 442 11.34 -30.97 4.25
CA ASP A 442 11.01 -31.89 5.35
C ASP A 442 11.64 -31.38 6.65
N PRO A 443 10.86 -31.08 7.69
CA PRO A 443 11.40 -30.49 8.93
C PRO A 443 12.27 -31.47 9.75
N ASN A 444 12.22 -32.77 9.49
CA ASN A 444 13.03 -33.77 10.17
C ASN A 444 14.37 -34.02 9.47
N THR A 445 14.38 -34.04 8.13
CA THR A 445 15.60 -34.32 7.35
C THR A 445 16.28 -33.06 6.81
N LEU A 446 15.56 -31.94 6.74
CA LEU A 446 15.97 -30.69 6.09
C LEU A 446 16.26 -30.85 4.58
N GLU A 447 15.72 -31.89 3.96
CA GLU A 447 15.80 -32.11 2.51
C GLU A 447 14.66 -31.40 1.78
N PHE A 448 14.92 -30.97 0.54
CA PHE A 448 13.90 -30.35 -0.29
C PHE A 448 12.96 -31.42 -0.84
N THR A 449 11.66 -31.25 -0.61
CA THR A 449 10.64 -32.24 -1.00
C THR A 449 9.92 -31.82 -2.28
N LYS A 450 9.63 -30.53 -2.44
CA LYS A 450 8.85 -30.01 -3.56
C LYS A 450 9.23 -28.57 -3.87
N ALA A 451 9.32 -28.22 -5.15
CA ALA A 451 9.44 -26.85 -5.62
C ALA A 451 8.22 -26.47 -6.46
N ARG A 452 7.66 -25.29 -6.20
CA ARG A 452 6.57 -24.71 -7.00
C ARG A 452 7.07 -23.41 -7.61
N HIS A 453 6.78 -23.19 -8.90
CA HIS A 453 7.14 -21.97 -9.61
C HIS A 453 5.86 -21.23 -9.98
N GLY A 454 5.82 -19.92 -9.78
CA GLY A 454 4.61 -19.13 -9.97
C GLY A 454 4.89 -17.67 -10.30
N LYS A 455 3.84 -16.96 -10.73
CA LYS A 455 3.86 -15.51 -10.91
C LYS A 455 3.86 -14.87 -9.51
N SER A 456 5.02 -14.41 -9.05
CA SER A 456 5.28 -13.72 -7.77
C SER A 456 4.57 -14.30 -6.52
N PHE A 457 5.33 -14.98 -5.65
CA PHE A 457 4.83 -15.33 -4.31
C PHE A 457 4.88 -14.13 -3.32
N GLU A 458 5.35 -12.97 -3.77
CA GLU A 458 5.97 -11.95 -2.90
C GLU A 458 5.00 -11.18 -2.01
N ARG A 459 3.68 -11.15 -2.27
CA ARG A 459 2.83 -10.21 -1.53
C ARG A 459 1.42 -10.61 -1.11
N VAL A 460 0.73 -11.61 -1.69
CA VAL A 460 -0.74 -11.65 -1.45
C VAL A 460 -1.40 -13.02 -1.29
N GLY A 461 -0.90 -14.14 -1.81
CA GLY A 461 -1.72 -15.36 -1.85
C GLY A 461 -1.83 -16.14 -0.54
N PRO A 462 -0.89 -17.04 -0.22
CA PRO A 462 -1.19 -18.17 0.66
C PRO A 462 -1.55 -17.74 2.09
N ILE A 463 -0.81 -16.80 2.69
CA ILE A 463 -0.97 -16.49 4.11
C ILE A 463 -2.19 -15.60 4.37
N TYR A 464 -2.49 -14.67 3.46
CA TYR A 464 -3.70 -13.84 3.58
C TYR A 464 -4.95 -14.63 3.17
N ASP A 465 -4.85 -15.45 2.13
CA ASP A 465 -5.93 -16.35 1.71
C ASP A 465 -6.17 -17.47 2.73
N GLU A 466 -5.16 -17.96 3.48
CA GLU A 466 -5.33 -18.95 4.56
C GLU A 466 -5.90 -18.34 5.82
N VAL A 467 -5.51 -17.09 6.13
CA VAL A 467 -6.21 -16.26 7.09
C VAL A 467 -7.67 -16.25 6.63
N ASP A 468 -8.03 -15.70 5.46
CA ASP A 468 -9.42 -15.62 4.97
C ASP A 468 -10.15 -16.97 4.83
N ALA A 469 -9.46 -18.05 4.45
CA ALA A 469 -10.03 -19.39 4.32
C ALA A 469 -10.36 -20.01 5.68
N CYS A 470 -9.60 -19.71 6.73
CA CYS A 470 -9.95 -20.06 8.10
C CYS A 470 -11.22 -19.36 8.62
N PHE A 471 -11.79 -18.39 7.89
CA PHE A 471 -13.04 -17.69 8.27
C PHE A 471 -14.27 -18.12 7.46
N ARG A 472 -14.14 -19.03 6.48
CA ARG A 472 -15.29 -19.56 5.75
C ARG A 472 -15.90 -20.82 6.39
N VAL A 473 -15.58 -21.10 7.66
CA VAL A 473 -16.09 -22.24 8.45
C VAL A 473 -17.03 -21.76 9.54
#